data_AF-A0A3A8HK17-F1
#
_entry.id   AF-A0A3A8HK17-F1
#
_cell.length_a   1.000
_cell.length_b   1.000
_cell.length_c   1.000
_cell.angle_alpha   90.00
_cell.angle_beta   90.00
_cell.angle_gamma   90.00
#
_symmetry.space_group_name_H-M   'P 1'
#
loop_
_entity.id
_entity.type
_entity.pdbx_description
1 polymer ?
#
loop_
_entity_poly.entity_id
_entity_poly.type
_entity_poly.pdbx_seq_one_letter_code
_entity_poly.pdbx_strand_id
1 'polypeptide(L)'
;MTISRVSNPRTVLPPETQRVPEVQNQGVTQARPDAEPVQEVAKTQAAEPLKDSYEEDPVSAAEWSARAAANGVQSPPQPAVVGVSEMEAAPSITGGKGWTQPTPVIPQTDPTNCGPATAAMLVRAAGGGQGQTDAELVKGLESKYANSQGTTPDQMGDMLAGQGFEVTRGASNFDRDALNTALAQGKKAVALVDSNLIQPGAEGGKAGGSAHWVEIDGKDAQGHYRINDSASGKSYDVGLQQLTNAMNTGWDSFNGGGMLIVQPKGGDTAALTHENENHSGTLGKTPGIGSKASAAGTRESGS
;
A
#
# COMPACT_ATOMS: atom_id res chain seq x y z
N MET A 1 25.08 46.56 49.28
CA MET A 1 26.51 46.17 49.32
C MET A 1 26.82 45.38 48.07
N THR A 2 27.97 45.68 47.48
CA THR A 2 28.35 45.43 46.08
C THR A 2 29.42 44.32 46.02
N ILE A 3 29.76 43.87 44.80
CA ILE A 3 31.00 43.14 44.38
C ILE A 3 30.88 41.60 44.50
N SER A 4 31.17 40.73 43.51
CA SER A 4 31.71 40.84 42.15
C SER A 4 31.40 39.58 41.31
N ARG A 5 31.41 39.76 39.99
CA ARG A 5 31.44 38.71 38.95
C ARG A 5 32.83 38.05 38.86
N VAL A 6 32.88 36.77 38.46
CA VAL A 6 34.02 36.21 37.71
C VAL A 6 33.48 35.37 36.55
N SER A 7 33.77 35.83 35.34
CA SER A 7 33.63 35.11 34.07
C SER A 7 34.93 34.39 33.75
N ASN A 8 34.88 33.27 33.03
CA ASN A 8 36.03 32.67 32.36
C ASN A 8 35.58 31.93 31.07
N PRO A 9 36.48 31.67 30.11
CA PRO A 9 36.44 32.43 28.85
C PRO A 9 36.16 31.60 27.59
N ARG A 10 35.75 32.32 26.54
CA ARG A 10 35.69 31.89 25.14
C ARG A 10 37.05 31.39 24.65
N THR A 11 37.06 30.23 24.01
CA THR A 11 38.16 29.80 23.13
C THR A 11 38.19 30.68 21.89
N VAL A 12 39.30 31.38 21.70
CA VAL A 12 39.61 32.22 20.53
C VAL A 12 40.46 31.37 19.57
N LEU A 13 39.98 31.21 18.34
CA LEU A 13 40.77 30.71 17.21
C LEU A 13 41.66 31.85 16.68
N PRO A 14 42.95 31.61 16.39
CA PRO A 14 43.82 32.62 15.76
C PRO A 14 43.53 32.76 14.25
N PRO A 15 43.73 33.95 13.65
CA PRO A 15 43.66 34.18 12.21
C PRO A 15 45.05 34.08 11.53
N GLU A 16 45.06 34.28 10.21
CA GLU A 16 46.20 34.43 9.28
C GLU A 16 46.73 33.12 8.64
N THR A 17 47.07 33.02 7.35
CA THR A 17 47.35 34.04 6.31
C THR A 17 47.14 33.41 4.92
N GLN A 18 46.62 34.19 3.97
CA GLN A 18 46.82 33.94 2.54
C GLN A 18 48.31 34.14 2.17
N ARG A 19 48.90 33.21 1.42
CA ARG A 19 50.00 33.52 0.48
C ARG A 19 49.88 32.66 -0.78
N VAL A 20 49.65 33.35 -1.88
CA VAL A 20 49.97 32.91 -3.25
C VAL A 20 51.49 32.92 -3.41
N PRO A 21 52.06 32.03 -4.24
CA PRO A 21 52.96 32.57 -5.26
C PRO A 21 52.70 31.99 -6.66
N GLU A 22 52.81 32.91 -7.61
CA GLU A 22 52.72 32.74 -9.05
C GLU A 22 54.09 32.32 -9.63
N VAL A 23 54.08 31.23 -10.42
CA VAL A 23 54.87 30.90 -11.63
C VAL A 23 56.42 30.86 -11.56
N GLN A 24 57.00 29.67 -11.86
CA GLN A 24 57.90 29.44 -13.01
C GLN A 24 58.25 27.94 -13.22
N ASN A 25 57.53 27.32 -14.16
CA ASN A 25 57.97 26.56 -15.35
C ASN A 25 59.34 25.81 -15.36
N GLN A 26 59.32 24.47 -15.26
CA GLN A 26 60.05 23.44 -16.05
C GLN A 26 59.29 22.12 -15.79
N GLY A 27 58.82 21.27 -16.71
CA GLY A 27 59.18 20.96 -18.07
C GLY A 27 59.24 19.43 -18.20
N VAL A 28 58.10 18.74 -18.27
CA VAL A 28 58.02 17.33 -18.75
C VAL A 28 56.72 17.14 -19.51
N THR A 29 56.86 17.02 -20.83
CA THR A 29 55.84 16.67 -21.80
C THR A 29 55.30 15.27 -21.52
N GLN A 30 54.00 15.13 -21.25
CA GLN A 30 53.32 13.84 -21.38
C GLN A 30 52.11 14.01 -22.29
N ALA A 31 52.21 13.29 -23.41
CA ALA A 31 51.31 13.33 -24.55
C ALA A 31 49.90 12.90 -24.18
N ARG A 32 48.95 13.62 -24.78
CA ARG A 32 47.53 13.31 -24.90
C ARG A 32 47.38 12.01 -25.69
N PRO A 33 46.67 10.97 -25.22
CA PRO A 33 46.40 9.82 -26.06
C PRO A 33 45.41 10.22 -27.16
N ASP A 34 45.80 9.90 -28.40
CA ASP A 34 45.01 10.05 -29.61
C ASP A 34 43.70 9.26 -29.54
N ALA A 35 42.65 9.81 -30.15
CA ALA A 35 41.38 9.14 -30.33
C ALA A 35 41.54 7.96 -31.30
N GLU A 36 41.15 6.76 -30.86
CA GLU A 36 41.07 5.59 -31.74
C GLU A 36 39.93 5.76 -32.77
N PRO A 37 40.11 5.29 -34.02
CA PRO A 37 39.12 5.42 -35.07
C PRO A 37 37.94 4.48 -34.85
N VAL A 38 36.73 5.06 -34.83
CA VAL A 38 35.45 4.35 -34.89
C VAL A 38 35.39 3.51 -36.16
N GLN A 39 35.33 2.18 -36.01
CA GLN A 39 34.92 1.29 -37.09
C GLN A 39 33.40 1.24 -37.17
N GLU A 40 32.87 1.77 -38.26
CA GLU A 40 31.49 1.62 -38.71
C GLU A 40 31.25 0.16 -39.15
N VAL A 41 30.53 -0.60 -38.33
CA VAL A 41 29.92 -1.87 -38.76
C VAL A 41 28.44 -1.64 -39.02
N ALA A 42 28.13 -1.44 -40.30
CA ALA A 42 26.79 -1.61 -40.82
C ALA A 42 26.33 -3.07 -40.65
N LYS A 43 25.22 -3.26 -39.92
CA LYS A 43 24.30 -4.38 -40.16
C LYS A 43 22.87 -3.89 -39.95
N THR A 44 22.24 -3.55 -41.06
CA THR A 44 20.79 -3.48 -41.19
C THR A 44 20.23 -4.89 -40.99
N GLN A 45 19.54 -5.12 -39.88
CA GLN A 45 18.50 -6.15 -39.80
C GLN A 45 17.25 -5.47 -39.27
N ALA A 46 16.23 -5.44 -40.12
CA ALA A 46 14.89 -5.05 -39.75
C ALA A 46 14.42 -5.96 -38.62
N ALA A 47 14.04 -5.38 -37.48
CA ALA A 47 13.26 -6.11 -36.50
C ALA A 47 11.88 -6.38 -37.13
N GLU A 48 11.64 -7.63 -37.50
CA GLU A 48 10.30 -8.09 -37.84
C GLU A 48 9.38 -7.87 -36.62
N PRO A 49 8.12 -7.46 -36.83
CA PRO A 49 7.17 -7.37 -35.73
C PRO A 49 6.95 -8.77 -35.15
N LEU A 50 7.34 -8.97 -33.89
CA LEU A 50 6.84 -10.09 -33.10
C LEU A 50 5.31 -9.93 -33.04
N LYS A 51 4.60 -10.71 -33.85
CA LYS A 51 3.20 -11.01 -33.63
C LYS A 51 3.13 -11.86 -32.36
N ASP A 52 2.58 -11.29 -31.31
CA ASP A 52 2.10 -12.05 -30.16
C ASP A 52 0.84 -12.80 -30.62
N SER A 53 1.03 -14.04 -31.08
CA SER A 53 -0.06 -14.97 -31.37
C SER A 53 -0.24 -15.87 -30.16
N TYR A 54 -0.95 -15.38 -29.14
CA TYR A 54 -1.65 -16.24 -28.20
C TYR A 54 -2.87 -16.84 -28.92
N GLU A 55 -2.62 -17.81 -29.80
CA GLU A 55 -3.65 -18.79 -30.17
C GLU A 55 -3.67 -19.82 -29.03
N GLU A 56 -4.82 -19.91 -28.35
CA GLU A 56 -5.11 -20.97 -27.39
C GLU A 56 -4.82 -22.33 -28.05
N ASP A 57 -3.81 -23.05 -27.56
CA ASP A 57 -3.57 -24.42 -27.98
C ASP A 57 -4.53 -25.34 -27.20
N PRO A 58 -5.60 -25.87 -27.82
CA PRO A 58 -6.57 -26.74 -27.14
C PRO A 58 -5.93 -28.04 -26.66
N VAL A 59 -4.75 -28.42 -27.16
CA VAL A 59 -4.01 -29.59 -26.69
C VAL A 59 -3.48 -29.35 -25.27
N SER A 60 -3.08 -28.11 -24.95
CA SER A 60 -2.61 -27.74 -23.61
C SER A 60 -3.73 -27.86 -22.57
N ALA A 61 -4.93 -27.35 -22.86
CA ALA A 61 -6.08 -27.44 -21.96
C ALA A 61 -6.56 -28.90 -21.75
N ALA A 62 -6.47 -29.73 -22.80
CA ALA A 62 -6.77 -31.16 -22.71
C ALA A 62 -5.72 -31.92 -21.88
N GLU A 63 -4.44 -31.56 -21.98
CA GLU A 63 -3.35 -32.18 -21.21
C GLU A 63 -3.45 -31.86 -19.70
N TRP A 64 -3.87 -30.64 -19.35
CA TRP A 64 -4.16 -30.26 -17.96
C TRP A 64 -5.39 -30.98 -17.40
N SER A 65 -6.44 -31.15 -18.21
CA SER A 65 -7.64 -31.90 -17.83
C SER A 65 -7.36 -33.39 -17.65
N ALA A 66 -6.52 -33.98 -18.50
CA ALA A 66 -6.08 -35.37 -18.38
C ALA A 66 -5.19 -35.60 -17.14
N ARG A 67 -4.33 -34.63 -16.79
CA ARG A 67 -3.54 -34.65 -15.54
C ARG A 67 -4.41 -34.57 -14.29
N ALA A 68 -5.48 -33.78 -14.31
CA ALA A 68 -6.44 -33.71 -13.20
C ALA A 68 -7.21 -35.03 -13.02
N ALA A 69 -7.58 -35.71 -14.11
CA ALA A 69 -8.25 -37.00 -14.09
C ALA A 69 -7.34 -38.16 -13.68
N ALA A 70 -6.06 -38.15 -14.07
CA ALA A 70 -5.10 -39.20 -13.76
C ALA A 70 -4.65 -39.20 -12.28
N ASN A 71 -4.77 -38.06 -11.59
CA ASN A 71 -4.40 -37.91 -10.17
C ASN A 71 -5.55 -38.24 -9.19
N GLY A 72 -6.65 -38.83 -9.66
CA GLY A 72 -7.66 -39.46 -8.80
C GLY A 72 -8.39 -38.53 -7.83
N VAL A 73 -8.45 -37.21 -8.10
CA VAL A 73 -9.29 -36.29 -7.33
C VAL A 73 -10.74 -36.50 -7.77
N GLN A 74 -11.38 -37.52 -7.23
CA GLN A 74 -12.83 -37.67 -7.29
C GLN A 74 -13.46 -36.52 -6.49
N SER A 75 -14.36 -35.77 -7.12
CA SER A 75 -15.27 -34.86 -6.43
C SER A 75 -15.94 -35.61 -5.27
N PRO A 76 -15.83 -35.15 -4.01
CA PRO A 76 -16.53 -35.79 -2.92
C PRO A 76 -18.05 -35.65 -3.11
N PRO A 77 -18.85 -36.68 -2.80
CA PRO A 77 -20.31 -36.61 -2.86
C PRO A 77 -20.81 -35.58 -1.84
N GLN A 78 -21.68 -34.67 -2.28
CA GLN A 78 -22.28 -33.65 -1.43
C GLN A 78 -23.11 -34.30 -0.30
N PRO A 79 -22.79 -34.07 0.98
CA PRO A 79 -23.75 -34.33 2.04
C PRO A 79 -24.82 -33.24 2.01
N ALA A 80 -26.09 -33.66 2.11
CA ALA A 80 -27.21 -32.77 2.34
C ALA A 80 -26.99 -31.97 3.63
N VAL A 81 -26.60 -30.70 3.50
CA VAL A 81 -26.49 -29.77 4.61
C VAL A 81 -27.76 -28.96 4.72
N VAL A 82 -28.36 -29.11 5.90
CA VAL A 82 -29.44 -28.32 6.47
C VAL A 82 -29.09 -26.83 6.36
N GLY A 83 -30.09 -26.01 6.03
CA GLY A 83 -29.96 -24.62 5.56
C GLY A 83 -28.87 -23.78 6.24
N VAL A 84 -27.85 -23.45 5.46
CA VAL A 84 -27.14 -22.18 5.59
C VAL A 84 -28.02 -21.13 4.93
N SER A 85 -28.54 -20.20 5.73
CA SER A 85 -29.12 -18.96 5.23
C SER A 85 -28.17 -18.38 4.19
N GLU A 86 -28.71 -17.93 3.06
CA GLU A 86 -28.03 -17.05 2.11
C GLU A 86 -27.19 -16.03 2.88
N MET A 87 -25.86 -16.23 2.89
CA MET A 87 -24.96 -15.12 3.13
C MET A 87 -25.19 -14.18 1.96
N GLU A 88 -25.92 -13.08 2.22
CA GLU A 88 -26.12 -12.00 1.26
C GLU A 88 -24.80 -11.73 0.53
N ALA A 89 -24.85 -11.74 -0.79
CA ALA A 89 -23.70 -11.38 -1.60
C ALA A 89 -23.15 -10.04 -1.11
N ALA A 90 -21.87 -9.99 -0.75
CA ALA A 90 -21.21 -8.75 -0.34
C ALA A 90 -21.53 -7.64 -1.37
N PRO A 91 -21.99 -6.45 -0.94
CA PRO A 91 -22.64 -5.48 -1.80
C PRO A 91 -21.68 -4.88 -2.82
N SER A 92 -21.84 -5.23 -4.09
CA SER A 92 -21.06 -4.65 -5.17
C SER A 92 -21.56 -3.23 -5.51
N ILE A 93 -20.63 -2.33 -5.88
CA ILE A 93 -21.02 -1.03 -6.41
C ILE A 93 -21.66 -1.26 -7.79
N THR A 94 -22.98 -1.20 -7.86
CA THR A 94 -23.73 -1.47 -9.10
C THR A 94 -23.63 -0.24 -10.01
N GLY A 95 -22.72 -0.29 -11.00
CA GLY A 95 -22.68 0.66 -12.12
C GLY A 95 -22.14 2.07 -11.84
N GLY A 96 -21.71 2.38 -10.62
CA GLY A 96 -21.09 3.67 -10.28
C GLY A 96 -19.63 3.76 -10.73
N LYS A 97 -19.31 4.76 -11.58
CA LYS A 97 -17.94 5.03 -12.09
C LYS A 97 -17.17 6.08 -11.29
N GLY A 98 -17.57 6.35 -10.04
CA GLY A 98 -16.95 7.38 -9.23
C GLY A 98 -17.45 7.41 -7.80
N TRP A 99 -16.77 8.20 -6.98
CA TRP A 99 -17.15 8.42 -5.58
C TRP A 99 -18.41 9.27 -5.52
N THR A 100 -19.39 8.83 -4.73
CA THR A 100 -20.69 9.49 -4.60
C THR A 100 -20.80 10.34 -3.33
N GLN A 101 -19.88 10.14 -2.38
CA GLN A 101 -19.81 10.89 -1.14
C GLN A 101 -18.38 10.91 -0.57
N PRO A 102 -18.07 11.83 0.38
CA PRO A 102 -16.84 11.75 1.15
C PRO A 102 -16.69 10.38 1.83
N THR A 103 -15.45 9.90 1.96
CA THR A 103 -15.19 8.61 2.62
C THR A 103 -15.54 8.72 4.11
N PRO A 104 -16.50 7.94 4.65
CA PRO A 104 -16.73 7.88 6.08
C PRO A 104 -15.64 7.06 6.76
N VAL A 105 -15.32 7.37 8.02
CA VAL A 105 -14.46 6.51 8.82
C VAL A 105 -15.28 5.44 9.50
N ILE A 106 -15.05 4.18 9.09
CA ILE A 106 -15.66 3.01 9.70
C ILE A 106 -14.66 2.37 10.67
N PRO A 107 -14.94 2.36 11.99
CA PRO A 107 -14.06 1.71 12.95
C PRO A 107 -14.09 0.19 12.75
N GLN A 108 -12.92 -0.44 12.89
CA GLN A 108 -12.81 -1.90 12.88
C GLN A 108 -13.45 -2.47 14.16
N THR A 109 -14.23 -3.54 14.02
CA THR A 109 -14.93 -4.16 15.15
C THR A 109 -14.05 -5.17 15.87
N ASP A 110 -13.11 -5.80 15.17
CA ASP A 110 -12.15 -6.80 15.66
C ASP A 110 -10.69 -6.34 15.40
N PRO A 111 -9.69 -6.70 16.23
CA PRO A 111 -8.28 -6.38 15.94
C PRO A 111 -7.77 -6.82 14.56
N THR A 112 -8.39 -7.81 13.94
CA THR A 112 -7.93 -8.38 12.66
C THR A 112 -8.65 -7.80 11.44
N ASN A 113 -9.77 -7.09 11.62
CA ASN A 113 -10.59 -6.64 10.49
C ASN A 113 -10.36 -5.18 10.05
N CYS A 114 -9.12 -4.68 10.17
CA CYS A 114 -8.72 -3.39 9.59
C CYS A 114 -8.86 -3.35 8.06
N GLY A 115 -8.55 -4.46 7.37
CA GLY A 115 -8.72 -4.59 5.92
C GLY A 115 -10.18 -4.46 5.47
N PRO A 116 -11.10 -5.30 5.99
CA PRO A 116 -12.53 -5.22 5.71
C PRO A 116 -13.13 -3.85 6.07
N ALA A 117 -12.70 -3.25 7.19
CA ALA A 117 -13.12 -1.90 7.55
C ALA A 117 -12.65 -0.85 6.54
N THR A 118 -11.39 -0.90 6.12
CA THR A 118 -10.84 0.00 5.09
C THR A 118 -11.59 -0.15 3.76
N ALA A 119 -11.86 -1.38 3.31
CA ALA A 119 -12.64 -1.62 2.11
C ALA A 119 -14.10 -1.15 2.25
N ALA A 120 -14.72 -1.35 3.43
CA ALA A 120 -16.07 -0.85 3.71
C ALA A 120 -16.16 0.67 3.59
N MET A 121 -15.12 1.42 4.00
CA MET A 121 -15.06 2.87 3.82
C MET A 121 -15.13 3.24 2.33
N LEU A 122 -14.39 2.55 1.47
CA LEU A 122 -14.44 2.75 0.02
C LEU A 122 -15.80 2.36 -0.57
N VAL A 123 -16.38 1.24 -0.14
CA VAL A 123 -17.74 0.81 -0.54
C VAL A 123 -18.75 1.90 -0.22
N ARG A 124 -18.73 2.47 1.00
CA ARG A 124 -19.57 3.61 1.35
C ARG A 124 -19.29 4.82 0.48
N ALA A 125 -18.02 5.20 0.30
CA ALA A 125 -17.64 6.36 -0.52
C ALA A 125 -18.15 6.24 -1.97
N ALA A 126 -18.21 5.03 -2.51
CA ALA A 126 -18.76 4.73 -3.83
C ALA A 126 -20.31 4.57 -3.85
N GLY A 127 -20.96 4.69 -2.70
CA GLY A 127 -22.41 4.56 -2.57
C GLY A 127 -22.88 3.13 -2.64
N GLY A 128 -22.13 2.18 -2.08
CA GLY A 128 -22.53 0.79 -1.88
C GLY A 128 -22.94 0.48 -0.43
N GLY A 129 -23.39 -0.75 -0.21
CA GLY A 129 -23.76 -1.27 1.11
C GLY A 129 -25.06 -0.72 1.69
N GLN A 130 -25.95 -0.13 0.88
CA GLN A 130 -27.25 0.35 1.33
C GLN A 130 -28.04 -0.77 2.02
N GLY A 131 -28.73 -0.43 3.10
CA GLY A 131 -29.52 -1.37 3.88
C GLY A 131 -28.73 -2.16 4.93
N GLN A 132 -27.40 -2.13 4.88
CA GLN A 132 -26.53 -2.71 5.91
C GLN A 132 -26.02 -1.62 6.86
N THR A 133 -25.83 -1.96 8.13
CA THR A 133 -25.00 -1.19 9.05
C THR A 133 -23.52 -1.32 8.69
N ASP A 134 -22.67 -0.41 9.18
CA ASP A 134 -21.23 -0.50 8.92
C ASP A 134 -20.63 -1.78 9.50
N ALA A 135 -21.09 -2.23 10.66
CA ALA A 135 -20.62 -3.48 11.27
C ALA A 135 -21.01 -4.71 10.44
N GLU A 136 -22.21 -4.73 9.86
CA GLU A 136 -22.65 -5.81 8.95
C GLU A 136 -21.82 -5.83 7.67
N LEU A 137 -21.56 -4.66 7.08
CA LEU A 137 -20.73 -4.55 5.88
C LEU A 137 -19.30 -5.04 6.13
N VAL A 138 -18.67 -4.58 7.22
CA VAL A 138 -17.33 -5.03 7.63
C VAL A 138 -17.30 -6.54 7.80
N LYS A 139 -18.28 -7.10 8.52
CA LYS A 139 -18.36 -8.54 8.80
C LYS A 139 -18.60 -9.36 7.54
N GLY A 140 -19.42 -8.87 6.61
CA GLY A 140 -19.68 -9.51 5.32
C GLY A 140 -18.42 -9.58 4.47
N LEU A 141 -17.65 -8.49 4.40
CA LEU A 141 -16.36 -8.44 3.72
C LEU A 141 -15.33 -9.36 4.38
N GLU A 142 -15.24 -9.31 5.71
CA GLU A 142 -14.35 -10.17 6.49
C GLU A 142 -14.64 -11.65 6.23
N SER A 143 -15.90 -12.06 6.33
CA SER A 143 -16.33 -13.46 6.17
C SER A 143 -16.04 -14.02 4.78
N LYS A 144 -16.03 -13.16 3.76
CA LYS A 144 -15.84 -13.57 2.36
C LYS A 144 -14.39 -13.55 1.90
N TYR A 145 -13.59 -12.60 2.37
CA TYR A 145 -12.26 -12.32 1.81
C TYR A 145 -11.12 -12.41 2.81
N ALA A 146 -11.38 -12.27 4.11
CA ALA A 146 -10.34 -12.27 5.14
C ALA A 146 -10.38 -13.57 5.95
N ASN A 147 -9.43 -13.72 6.87
CA ASN A 147 -9.43 -14.81 7.85
C ASN A 147 -9.05 -14.28 9.24
N SER A 148 -8.98 -15.18 10.22
CA SER A 148 -8.66 -14.82 11.61
C SER A 148 -7.25 -14.25 11.83
N GLN A 149 -6.39 -14.23 10.81
CA GLN A 149 -5.06 -13.61 10.84
C GLN A 149 -5.06 -12.19 10.28
N GLY A 150 -6.19 -11.71 9.76
CA GLY A 150 -6.34 -10.40 9.14
C GLY A 150 -6.50 -10.47 7.62
N THR A 151 -6.07 -9.42 6.93
CA THR A 151 -6.22 -9.31 5.46
C THR A 151 -4.87 -9.14 4.80
N THR A 152 -4.46 -10.11 3.99
CA THR A 152 -3.26 -10.02 3.15
C THR A 152 -3.47 -9.05 1.99
N PRO A 153 -2.40 -8.61 1.31
CA PRO A 153 -2.53 -7.83 0.09
C PRO A 153 -3.40 -8.48 -0.99
N ASP A 154 -3.21 -9.78 -1.26
CA ASP A 154 -4.02 -10.50 -2.25
C ASP A 154 -5.49 -10.55 -1.86
N GLN A 155 -5.78 -10.84 -0.58
CA GLN A 155 -7.15 -10.79 -0.06
C GLN A 155 -7.76 -9.38 -0.16
N MET A 156 -6.97 -8.33 0.03
CA MET A 156 -7.41 -6.95 -0.20
C MET A 156 -7.73 -6.71 -1.68
N GLY A 157 -6.88 -7.19 -2.60
CA GLY A 157 -7.11 -7.12 -4.05
C GLY A 157 -8.43 -7.80 -4.47
N ASP A 158 -8.66 -9.01 -3.96
CA ASP A 158 -9.90 -9.78 -4.18
C ASP A 158 -11.13 -9.10 -3.59
N MET A 159 -10.98 -8.54 -2.38
CA MET A 159 -12.03 -7.81 -1.71
C MET A 159 -12.43 -6.57 -2.51
N LEU A 160 -11.44 -5.81 -3.00
CA LEU A 160 -11.67 -4.64 -3.84
C LEU A 160 -12.35 -5.02 -5.15
N ALA A 161 -11.86 -6.05 -5.85
CA ALA A 161 -12.46 -6.56 -7.09
C ALA A 161 -13.91 -7.01 -6.88
N GLY A 162 -14.13 -7.74 -5.79
CA GLY A 162 -15.43 -8.22 -5.35
C GLY A 162 -16.45 -7.14 -5.08
N GLN A 163 -16.00 -5.92 -4.78
CA GLN A 163 -16.86 -4.76 -4.57
C GLN A 163 -16.91 -3.84 -5.80
N GLY A 164 -16.26 -4.21 -6.91
CA GLY A 164 -16.27 -3.45 -8.16
C GLY A 164 -15.20 -2.36 -8.25
N PHE A 165 -14.16 -2.44 -7.41
CA PHE A 165 -13.01 -1.54 -7.48
C PHE A 165 -11.90 -2.13 -8.34
N GLU A 166 -11.33 -1.26 -9.16
CA GLU A 166 -10.09 -1.51 -9.87
C GLU A 166 -8.91 -0.99 -9.05
N VAL A 167 -7.90 -1.82 -8.89
CA VAL A 167 -6.56 -1.39 -8.48
C VAL A 167 -5.82 -0.99 -9.74
N THR A 168 -5.56 0.30 -9.91
CA THR A 168 -4.86 0.82 -11.10
C THR A 168 -3.34 0.82 -10.97
N ARG A 169 -2.84 0.59 -9.75
CA ARG A 169 -1.41 0.47 -9.44
C ARG A 169 -1.22 -0.14 -8.06
N GLY A 170 -0.26 -1.04 -7.93
CA GLY A 170 0.32 -1.45 -6.66
C GLY A 170 1.79 -1.03 -6.57
N ALA A 171 2.26 -0.68 -5.38
CA ALA A 171 3.66 -0.40 -5.10
C ALA A 171 4.03 -0.98 -3.73
N SER A 172 5.16 -1.69 -3.64
CA SER A 172 5.71 -2.25 -2.40
C SER A 172 6.23 -1.20 -1.43
N ASN A 173 6.49 0.02 -1.94
CA ASN A 173 7.01 1.16 -1.21
C ASN A 173 6.18 2.41 -1.50
N PHE A 174 6.50 3.49 -0.79
CA PHE A 174 5.84 4.77 -1.02
C PHE A 174 6.24 5.39 -2.38
N ASP A 175 5.30 5.39 -3.33
CA ASP A 175 5.44 6.09 -4.63
C ASP A 175 4.69 7.41 -4.60
N ARG A 176 5.39 8.46 -4.17
CA ARG A 176 4.84 9.81 -4.00
C ARG A 176 4.14 10.34 -5.24
N ASP A 177 4.78 10.19 -6.38
CA ASP A 177 4.38 10.87 -7.60
C ASP A 177 3.16 10.16 -8.21
N ALA A 178 3.12 8.82 -8.14
CA ALA A 178 1.94 8.06 -8.51
C ALA A 178 0.75 8.36 -7.58
N LEU A 179 0.97 8.39 -6.26
CA LEU A 179 -0.10 8.71 -5.30
C LEU A 179 -0.65 10.13 -5.54
N ASN A 180 0.23 11.14 -5.64
CA ASN A 180 -0.22 12.52 -5.86
C ASN A 180 -0.98 12.66 -7.19
N THR A 181 -0.51 12.01 -8.25
CA THR A 181 -1.17 12.03 -9.56
C THR A 181 -2.56 11.40 -9.46
N ALA A 182 -2.68 10.25 -8.78
CA ALA A 182 -3.95 9.57 -8.58
C ALA A 182 -4.94 10.38 -7.74
N LEU A 183 -4.49 10.95 -6.62
CA LEU A 183 -5.33 11.81 -5.77
C LEU A 183 -5.81 13.06 -6.53
N ALA A 184 -4.95 13.66 -7.37
CA ALA A 184 -5.33 14.79 -8.23
C ALA A 184 -6.37 14.40 -9.30
N GLN A 185 -6.42 13.13 -9.70
CA GLN A 185 -7.44 12.56 -10.59
C GLN A 185 -8.71 12.12 -9.84
N GLY A 186 -8.79 12.37 -8.53
CA GLY A 186 -9.92 11.95 -7.70
C GLY A 186 -9.95 10.46 -7.38
N LYS A 187 -8.85 9.72 -7.61
CA LYS A 187 -8.71 8.33 -7.12
C LYS A 187 -8.38 8.35 -5.63
N LYS A 188 -8.48 7.19 -4.98
CA LYS A 188 -8.08 6.99 -3.58
C LYS A 188 -6.97 5.96 -3.51
N ALA A 189 -6.41 5.74 -2.32
CA ALA A 189 -5.50 4.63 -2.11
C ALA A 189 -5.81 3.91 -0.80
N VAL A 190 -5.42 2.64 -0.73
CA VAL A 190 -5.29 1.92 0.55
C VAL A 190 -3.82 1.59 0.74
N ALA A 191 -3.35 1.68 1.98
CA ALA A 191 -1.95 1.43 2.29
C ALA A 191 -1.81 0.43 3.42
N LEU A 192 -0.81 -0.43 3.30
CA LEU A 192 -0.36 -1.31 4.36
C LEU A 192 0.84 -0.64 5.03
N VAL A 193 0.67 -0.25 6.29
CA VAL A 193 1.61 0.60 7.04
C VAL A 193 1.93 -0.02 8.39
N ASP A 194 3.01 0.43 9.02
CA ASP A 194 3.23 0.21 10.45
C ASP A 194 2.25 1.05 11.28
N SER A 195 1.39 0.38 12.05
CA SER A 195 0.39 1.00 12.93
C SER A 195 0.96 1.97 13.98
N ASN A 196 2.19 1.75 14.44
CA ASN A 196 2.82 2.63 15.43
C ASN A 196 3.37 3.91 14.82
N LEU A 197 3.63 3.93 13.51
CA LEU A 197 4.25 5.07 12.83
C LEU A 197 3.26 5.97 12.09
N ILE A 198 2.10 5.40 11.69
CA ILE A 198 1.12 6.16 10.93
C ILE A 198 0.33 7.16 11.79
N GLN A 199 0.19 6.92 13.10
CA GLN A 199 -0.60 7.79 13.97
C GLN A 199 0.10 9.12 14.27
N PRO A 200 -0.62 10.25 14.40
CA PRO A 200 -0.02 11.54 14.73
C PRO A 200 0.75 11.49 16.06
N GLY A 201 1.96 12.06 16.08
CA GLY A 201 2.81 12.06 17.27
C GLY A 201 3.55 10.74 17.53
N ALA A 202 3.54 9.81 16.57
CA ALA A 202 4.39 8.63 16.60
C ALA A 202 5.88 9.01 16.68
N GLU A 203 6.52 8.75 17.82
CA GLU A 203 7.97 8.79 17.95
C GLU A 203 8.54 7.45 17.48
N GLY A 204 9.38 7.48 16.43
CA GLY A 204 9.92 6.32 15.71
C GLY A 204 10.89 5.42 16.51
N GLY A 205 10.60 5.15 17.79
CA GLY A 205 11.39 4.32 18.69
C GLY A 205 10.60 3.30 19.51
N LYS A 206 9.27 3.20 19.34
CA LYS A 206 8.49 2.16 20.02
C LYS A 206 8.56 0.85 19.23
N ALA A 207 9.31 -0.12 19.74
CA ALA A 207 9.21 -1.50 19.29
C ALA A 207 7.79 -2.03 19.54
N GLY A 208 7.17 -2.66 18.54
CA GLY A 208 5.87 -3.34 18.67
C GLY A 208 4.75 -2.82 17.78
N GLY A 209 5.05 -2.43 16.53
CA GLY A 209 4.03 -2.12 15.53
C GLY A 209 3.41 -3.39 14.92
N SER A 210 2.41 -3.20 14.08
CA SER A 210 1.84 -4.26 13.24
C SER A 210 1.55 -3.71 11.85
N ALA A 211 1.57 -4.58 10.84
CA ALA A 211 1.05 -4.25 9.52
C ALA A 211 -0.43 -3.87 9.68
N HIS A 212 -0.87 -2.75 9.13
CA HIS A 212 -2.20 -2.19 9.33
C HIS A 212 -2.71 -1.54 8.04
N TRP A 213 -3.97 -1.80 7.68
CA TRP A 213 -4.60 -1.19 6.53
C TRP A 213 -5.21 0.16 6.91
N VAL A 214 -4.92 1.17 6.10
CA VAL A 214 -5.54 2.49 6.17
C VAL A 214 -5.98 2.94 4.78
N GLU A 215 -6.99 3.83 4.73
CA GLU A 215 -7.37 4.52 3.50
C GLU A 215 -6.71 5.89 3.44
N ILE A 216 -6.36 6.31 2.21
CA ILE A 216 -5.81 7.62 1.89
C ILE A 216 -6.83 8.34 0.99
N ASP A 217 -7.51 9.31 1.56
CA ASP A 217 -8.69 9.99 0.99
C ASP A 217 -8.32 11.19 0.10
N GLY A 218 -7.12 11.73 0.29
CA GLY A 218 -6.72 12.96 -0.35
C GLY A 218 -5.48 13.59 0.27
N LYS A 219 -5.23 14.83 -0.12
CA LYS A 219 -4.08 15.62 0.32
C LYS A 219 -4.48 17.08 0.46
N ASP A 220 -4.03 17.73 1.54
CA ASP A 220 -4.23 19.16 1.74
C ASP A 220 -3.27 20.02 0.89
N ALA A 221 -3.44 21.35 0.94
CA ALA A 221 -2.60 22.28 0.17
C ALA A 221 -1.14 22.35 0.66
N GLN A 222 -0.89 21.94 1.91
CA GLN A 222 0.42 21.91 2.56
C GLN A 222 1.18 20.63 2.25
N GLY A 223 0.47 19.63 1.74
CA GLY A 223 0.98 18.38 1.28
C GLY A 223 0.84 17.22 2.28
N HIS A 224 -0.01 17.37 3.29
CA HIS A 224 -0.35 16.31 4.22
C HIS A 224 -1.43 15.41 3.64
N TYR A 225 -1.27 14.10 3.85
CA TYR A 225 -2.19 13.08 3.36
C TYR A 225 -3.27 12.83 4.40
N ARG A 226 -4.53 12.84 3.95
CA ARG A 226 -5.69 12.53 4.76
C ARG A 226 -5.80 11.01 4.92
N ILE A 227 -5.58 10.52 6.13
CA ILE A 227 -5.66 9.10 6.49
C ILE A 227 -7.00 8.84 7.17
N ASN A 228 -7.76 7.88 6.68
CA ASN A 228 -8.90 7.30 7.39
C ASN A 228 -8.46 5.97 8.00
N ASP A 229 -8.44 5.93 9.33
CA ASP A 229 -7.86 4.83 10.09
C ASP A 229 -8.93 4.09 10.89
N SER A 230 -9.19 2.84 10.49
CA SER A 230 -10.19 2.00 11.13
C SER A 230 -9.84 1.60 12.56
N ALA A 231 -8.55 1.53 12.92
CA ALA A 231 -8.11 1.13 14.26
C ALA A 231 -8.41 2.22 15.29
N SER A 232 -8.17 3.49 14.93
CA SER A 232 -8.50 4.62 15.78
C SER A 232 -9.95 5.09 15.63
N GLY A 233 -10.64 4.70 14.55
CA GLY A 233 -11.98 5.17 14.22
C GLY A 233 -12.01 6.66 13.88
N LYS A 234 -10.86 7.22 13.47
CA LYS A 234 -10.68 8.64 13.19
C LYS A 234 -10.01 8.85 11.85
N SER A 235 -10.18 10.04 11.33
CA SER A 235 -9.34 10.55 10.27
C SER A 235 -8.33 11.56 10.82
N TYR A 236 -7.15 11.60 10.24
CA TYR A 236 -6.11 12.57 10.58
C TYR A 236 -5.20 12.84 9.39
N ASP A 237 -4.43 13.91 9.45
CA ASP A 237 -3.50 14.28 8.39
C ASP A 237 -2.07 13.91 8.80
N VAL A 238 -1.31 13.32 7.88
CA VAL A 238 0.09 12.94 8.10
C VAL A 238 1.01 13.58 7.07
N GLY A 239 2.22 13.93 7.49
CA GLY A 239 3.24 14.42 6.58
C GLY A 239 3.78 13.33 5.66
N LEU A 240 4.35 13.75 4.52
CA LEU A 240 5.04 12.89 3.56
C LEU A 240 6.05 11.95 4.23
N GLN A 241 6.91 12.47 5.08
CA GLN A 241 7.96 11.69 5.74
C GLN A 241 7.38 10.63 6.68
N GLN A 242 6.32 10.98 7.42
CA GLN A 242 5.66 10.05 8.32
C GLN A 242 5.02 8.89 7.55
N LEU A 243 4.27 9.19 6.49
CA LEU A 243 3.64 8.18 5.65
C LEU A 243 4.68 7.27 4.97
N THR A 244 5.75 7.86 4.45
CA THR A 244 6.86 7.13 3.83
C THR A 244 7.51 6.17 4.82
N ASN A 245 7.82 6.66 6.03
CA ASN A 245 8.43 5.85 7.08
C ASN A 245 7.50 4.71 7.51
N ALA A 246 6.21 4.99 7.70
CA ALA A 246 5.25 3.97 8.10
C ALA A 246 5.11 2.84 7.05
N MET A 247 5.08 3.16 5.75
CA MET A 247 5.04 2.14 4.69
C MET A 247 6.35 1.34 4.61
N ASN A 248 7.50 2.02 4.60
CA ASN A 248 8.80 1.37 4.47
C ASN A 248 9.10 0.47 5.68
N THR A 249 8.84 0.95 6.91
CA THR A 249 8.99 0.12 8.11
C THR A 249 8.01 -1.05 8.11
N GLY A 250 6.80 -0.86 7.58
CA GLY A 250 5.86 -1.96 7.39
C GLY A 250 6.46 -3.08 6.53
N TRP A 251 7.06 -2.69 5.38
CA TRP A 251 7.78 -3.61 4.52
C TRP A 251 8.96 -4.29 5.24
N ASP A 252 9.85 -3.52 5.84
CA ASP A 252 11.09 -4.02 6.46
C ASP A 252 10.83 -4.90 7.68
N SER A 253 9.80 -4.60 8.47
CA SER A 253 9.51 -5.27 9.75
C SER A 253 8.55 -6.44 9.61
N PHE A 254 7.62 -6.35 8.66
CA PHE A 254 6.53 -7.31 8.54
C PHE A 254 6.53 -8.05 7.20
N ASN A 255 7.36 -7.72 6.22
CA ASN A 255 7.25 -8.23 4.85
C ASN A 255 5.84 -8.00 4.25
N GLY A 256 5.26 -6.85 4.63
CA GLY A 256 3.94 -6.39 4.22
C GLY A 256 3.92 -4.87 4.31
N GLY A 257 3.88 -4.21 3.17
CA GLY A 257 3.92 -2.76 3.10
C GLY A 257 3.60 -2.25 1.71
N GLY A 258 3.32 -0.95 1.62
CA GLY A 258 3.09 -0.27 0.35
C GLY A 258 1.64 0.17 0.18
N MET A 259 1.20 0.35 -1.06
CA MET A 259 -0.11 0.93 -1.36
C MET A 259 -0.74 0.41 -2.65
N LEU A 260 -2.06 0.44 -2.69
CA LEU A 260 -2.90 0.16 -3.85
C LEU A 260 -3.66 1.43 -4.21
N ILE A 261 -3.56 1.89 -5.46
CA ILE A 261 -4.34 3.01 -5.98
C ILE A 261 -5.65 2.47 -6.55
N VAL A 262 -6.76 2.92 -5.98
CA VAL A 262 -8.09 2.34 -6.21
C VAL A 262 -9.06 3.34 -6.82
N GLN A 263 -9.95 2.84 -7.69
CA GLN A 263 -11.07 3.60 -8.21
C GLN A 263 -12.31 2.73 -8.43
N PRO A 264 -13.53 3.30 -8.32
CA PRO A 264 -14.76 2.62 -8.71
C PRO A 264 -14.76 2.36 -10.21
N LYS A 265 -14.85 1.09 -10.63
CA LYS A 265 -14.98 0.69 -12.05
C LYS A 265 -16.34 0.05 -12.32
N GLY A 266 -16.85 -0.72 -11.37
CA GLY A 266 -17.94 -1.67 -11.58
C GLY A 266 -17.54 -2.75 -12.59
N GLY A 267 -18.51 -3.54 -13.06
CA GLY A 267 -18.29 -4.52 -14.12
C GLY A 267 -17.99 -5.94 -13.61
N ASP A 268 -17.29 -6.72 -14.43
CA ASP A 268 -17.04 -8.14 -14.17
C ASP A 268 -16.00 -8.34 -13.05
N THR A 269 -16.43 -8.98 -11.97
CA THR A 269 -15.59 -9.30 -10.82
C THR A 269 -14.44 -10.22 -11.18
N ALA A 270 -14.62 -11.19 -12.09
CA ALA A 270 -13.54 -12.12 -12.43
C ALA A 270 -12.38 -11.40 -13.15
N ALA A 271 -12.72 -10.53 -14.11
CA ALA A 271 -11.73 -9.67 -14.77
C ALA A 271 -11.02 -8.74 -13.77
N LEU A 272 -11.77 -8.09 -12.88
CA LEU A 272 -11.20 -7.22 -11.84
C LEU A 272 -10.28 -7.96 -10.87
N THR A 273 -10.64 -9.19 -10.48
CA THR A 273 -9.78 -10.02 -9.62
C THR A 273 -8.45 -10.26 -10.28
N HIS A 274 -8.45 -10.72 -11.54
CA HIS A 274 -7.21 -10.98 -12.27
C HIS A 274 -6.36 -9.71 -12.47
N GLU A 275 -6.99 -8.57 -12.78
CA GLU A 275 -6.29 -7.28 -12.87
C GLU A 275 -5.70 -6.87 -11.51
N ASN A 276 -6.47 -7.00 -10.42
CA ASN A 276 -6.06 -6.57 -9.08
C ASN A 276 -4.96 -7.45 -8.50
N GLU A 277 -4.96 -8.76 -8.73
CA GLU A 277 -3.93 -9.70 -8.28
C GLU A 277 -2.52 -9.29 -8.77
N ASN A 278 -2.41 -8.86 -10.03
CA ASN A 278 -1.15 -8.40 -10.62
C ASN A 278 -0.58 -7.16 -9.89
N HIS A 279 -1.44 -6.38 -9.23
CA HIS A 279 -1.05 -5.20 -8.48
C HIS A 279 -0.85 -5.49 -6.99
N SER A 280 -1.72 -6.28 -6.37
CA SER A 280 -1.66 -6.60 -4.94
C SER A 280 -0.45 -7.45 -4.57
N GLY A 281 -0.04 -8.36 -5.45
CA GLY A 281 1.10 -9.25 -5.20
C GLY A 281 2.44 -8.50 -5.00
N THR A 282 2.49 -7.21 -5.33
CA THR A 282 3.66 -6.37 -5.10
C THR A 282 3.86 -5.96 -3.64
N LEU A 283 2.83 -6.03 -2.78
CA LEU A 283 2.85 -5.52 -1.40
C LEU A 283 3.33 -6.54 -0.35
N GLY A 284 3.78 -7.72 -0.77
CA GLY A 284 4.18 -8.81 0.12
C GLY A 284 3.02 -9.71 0.51
N LYS A 285 3.17 -10.47 1.60
CA LYS A 285 2.19 -11.52 1.97
C LYS A 285 1.59 -11.36 3.36
N THR A 286 2.11 -10.44 4.16
CA THR A 286 1.73 -10.36 5.56
C THR A 286 0.37 -9.71 5.74
N PRO A 287 -0.54 -10.33 6.51
CA PRO A 287 -1.85 -9.75 6.75
C PRO A 287 -1.76 -8.49 7.62
N GLY A 288 -2.58 -7.51 7.27
CA GLY A 288 -2.82 -6.34 8.11
C GLY A 288 -3.68 -6.74 9.31
N ILE A 289 -3.20 -6.43 10.51
CA ILE A 289 -3.90 -6.51 11.79
C ILE A 289 -3.87 -5.11 12.44
N GLY A 290 -5.05 -4.53 12.63
CA GLY A 290 -5.18 -3.24 13.28
C GLY A 290 -5.06 -3.40 14.78
N SER A 291 -3.88 -3.15 15.32
CA SER A 291 -3.67 -3.19 16.77
C SER A 291 -4.49 -2.07 17.42
N LYS A 292 -5.56 -2.42 18.16
CA LYS A 292 -6.27 -1.49 19.06
C LYS A 292 -5.35 -1.10 20.24
N ALA A 293 -4.26 -0.38 20.00
CA ALA A 293 -3.41 0.16 21.04
C ALA A 293 -4.01 1.44 21.65
N SER A 294 -5.27 1.39 22.09
CA SER A 294 -5.89 2.47 22.88
C SER A 294 -7.18 2.03 23.59
N ALA A 295 -7.15 0.88 24.27
CA ALA A 295 -8.12 0.55 25.33
C ALA A 295 -7.48 -0.17 26.55
N ALA A 296 -6.15 -0.16 26.67
CA ALA A 296 -5.45 -0.66 27.85
C ALA A 296 -5.05 0.52 28.77
N GLY A 297 -6.04 1.07 29.44
CA GLY A 297 -5.94 2.10 30.48
C GLY A 297 -7.38 2.45 30.82
N THR A 298 -8.03 1.79 31.77
CA THR A 298 -7.71 1.87 33.20
C THR A 298 -8.06 0.53 33.87
N ARG A 299 -7.07 -0.22 34.37
CA ARG A 299 -7.27 -1.02 35.58
C ARG A 299 -6.82 -0.14 36.73
N GLU A 300 -7.77 0.53 37.36
CA GLU A 300 -7.53 1.11 38.67
C GLU A 300 -7.15 -0.04 39.60
N SER A 301 -5.88 -0.09 39.96
CA SER A 301 -5.48 -0.67 41.23
C SER A 301 -5.87 0.35 42.28
N GLY A 302 -6.96 0.07 42.98
CA GLY A 302 -7.53 0.94 44.00
C GLY A 302 -8.11 0.11 45.14
N SER A 303 -7.22 -0.18 46.09
CA SER A 303 -7.41 -0.45 47.55
C SER A 303 -8.43 -1.50 47.98
#